data_AF-L7QPM1-F1
#
_entry.id   AF-L7QPM1-F1
#
_cell.length_a   1.000
_cell.length_b   1.000
_cell.length_c   1.000
_cell.angle_alpha   90.00
_cell.angle_beta   90.00
_cell.angle_gamma   90.00
#
_symmetry.space_group_name_H-M   'P 1'
#
loop_
_entity.id
_entity.type
_entity.pdbx_description
1 polymer ?
#
loop_
_entity_poly.entity_id
_entity_poly.type
_entity_poly.pdbx_seq_one_letter_code
_entity_poly.pdbx_strand_id
1 'polypeptide(L)'
;IGRSFIDFVHTKDRDTFAAQITSDAVTPANLCLAPEASQNPETFSYSTLFCRIRLYKGLSLGFNVKNRVVSYYPFSLRLSFRNVILDEGKPEMYLVIQAVPLLSAYKTPSEVIDAAPFIMRHLANGNLEYIDSTSAAYLGYLPQDLLQKNVFNLYHPDDLLYLKNTYDLIVKQGNVARSKSYRVLAQNGYYIKLETEWSS
;
A
#
# COMPACT_ATOMS: atom_id res chain seq x y z
N ILE A 1 9.11 23.76 7.24
CA ILE A 1 9.44 24.13 5.85
C ILE A 1 10.97 24.16 5.76
N GLY A 2 11.57 23.68 4.66
CA GLY A 2 13.03 23.61 4.50
C GLY A 2 13.71 22.29 4.94
N ARG A 3 12.94 21.22 5.17
CA ARG A 3 13.48 19.88 5.43
C ARG A 3 13.08 18.94 4.30
N SER A 4 13.90 17.93 4.03
CA SER A 4 13.59 16.92 3.03
C SER A 4 12.39 16.07 3.47
N PHE A 5 11.47 15.80 2.54
CA PHE A 5 10.29 14.98 2.83
C PHE A 5 10.66 13.55 3.27
N ILE A 6 11.74 12.99 2.71
CA ILE A 6 12.22 11.64 3.02
C ILE A 6 12.58 11.43 4.50
N ASP A 7 12.92 12.51 5.21
CA ASP A 7 13.22 12.47 6.65
C ASP A 7 12.00 12.04 7.49
N PHE A 8 10.80 12.29 6.97
CA PHE A 8 9.54 11.97 7.62
C PHE A 8 9.02 10.58 7.24
N VAL A 9 9.55 9.97 6.18
CA VAL A 9 9.16 8.63 5.72
C VAL A 9 9.89 7.57 6.55
N HIS A 10 9.15 6.53 6.97
CA HIS A 10 9.71 5.38 7.68
C HIS A 10 10.79 4.70 6.86
N THR A 11 11.87 4.25 7.50
CA THR A 11 13.05 3.69 6.83
C THR A 11 12.71 2.56 5.86
N LYS A 12 11.82 1.64 6.25
CA LYS A 12 11.31 0.54 5.41
C LYS A 12 10.62 0.98 4.11
N ASP A 13 10.06 2.19 4.06
CA ASP A 13 9.29 2.66 2.90
C ASP A 13 10.11 3.60 2.00
N ARG A 14 11.35 3.94 2.40
CA ARG A 14 12.20 4.90 1.67
C ARG A 14 12.60 4.38 0.29
N ASP A 15 12.93 3.11 0.18
CA ASP A 15 13.36 2.51 -1.08
C ASP A 15 12.20 2.47 -2.08
N THR A 16 11.01 2.07 -1.62
CA THR A 16 9.77 2.10 -2.42
C THR A 16 9.45 3.51 -2.90
N PHE A 17 9.56 4.50 -2.02
CA PHE A 17 9.33 5.91 -2.36
C PHE A 17 10.34 6.44 -3.38
N ALA A 18 11.64 6.14 -3.20
CA ALA A 18 12.69 6.56 -4.11
C ALA A 18 12.55 5.90 -5.49
N ALA A 19 12.22 4.61 -5.53
CA ALA A 19 11.97 3.88 -6.78
C ALA A 19 10.79 4.49 -7.56
N GLN A 20 9.70 4.83 -6.85
CA GLN A 20 8.52 5.42 -7.47
C GLN A 20 8.81 6.80 -8.07
N ILE A 21 9.48 7.68 -7.31
CA ILE A 21 9.89 9.00 -7.80
C ILE A 21 10.82 8.88 -9.00
N THR A 22 11.78 7.95 -8.96
CA THR A 22 12.73 7.76 -10.06
C THR A 22 12.02 7.27 -11.31
N SER A 23 11.11 6.31 -11.19
CA SER A 23 10.31 5.83 -12.32
C SER A 23 9.48 6.95 -12.94
N ASP A 24 8.79 7.74 -12.12
CA ASP A 24 7.92 8.82 -12.60
C ASP A 24 8.71 10.00 -13.19
N ALA A 25 9.89 10.31 -12.64
CA ALA A 25 10.77 11.34 -13.18
C ALA A 25 11.44 10.91 -14.50
N VAL A 26 11.73 9.61 -14.66
CA VAL A 26 12.35 9.03 -15.86
C VAL A 26 11.32 8.74 -16.95
N THR A 27 10.03 8.63 -16.63
CA THR A 27 8.95 8.45 -17.62
C THR A 27 8.36 9.82 -17.97
N PRO A 28 8.88 10.55 -18.97
CA PRO A 28 8.34 11.83 -19.33
C PRO A 28 7.20 11.55 -20.31
N ALA A 29 6.04 11.12 -19.80
CA ALA A 29 4.79 11.36 -20.52
C ALA A 29 4.58 12.88 -20.77
N ASN A 30 5.39 13.72 -20.09
CA ASN A 30 5.47 15.16 -20.25
C ASN A 30 6.38 15.65 -21.41
N LEU A 31 6.92 14.77 -22.29
CA LEU A 31 7.71 15.19 -23.47
C LEU A 31 7.01 15.00 -24.82
N CYS A 32 5.74 14.57 -24.88
CA CYS A 32 5.03 14.53 -26.16
C CYS A 32 4.58 15.94 -26.59
N LEU A 33 5.51 16.69 -27.19
CA LEU A 33 5.19 17.67 -28.21
C LEU A 33 4.83 16.90 -29.49
N ALA A 34 3.54 16.65 -29.71
CA ALA A 34 2.99 16.40 -31.03
C ALA A 34 1.78 17.33 -31.24
N PRO A 35 1.66 17.97 -32.42
CA PRO A 35 0.73 19.08 -32.64
C PRO A 35 -0.71 18.59 -32.85
N GLU A 36 -1.65 19.40 -32.34
CA GLU A 36 -3.02 19.58 -32.84
C GLU A 36 -3.90 18.32 -32.97
N ALA A 37 -4.73 18.03 -31.96
CA ALA A 37 -6.18 17.85 -32.11
C ALA A 37 -6.87 17.42 -30.80
N SER A 38 -7.99 18.09 -30.51
CA SER A 38 -9.04 17.79 -29.51
C SER A 38 -8.74 18.08 -28.02
N GLN A 39 -9.44 19.09 -27.51
CA GLN A 39 -9.52 19.46 -26.09
C GLN A 39 -10.15 18.32 -25.27
N ASN A 40 -9.34 17.68 -24.43
CA ASN A 40 -9.77 16.96 -23.24
C ASN A 40 -8.92 17.49 -22.06
N PRO A 41 -9.49 17.72 -20.87
CA PRO A 41 -8.75 18.32 -19.77
C PRO A 41 -7.65 17.37 -19.31
N GLU A 42 -6.42 17.86 -19.37
CA GLU A 42 -5.15 17.31 -18.88
C GLU A 42 -5.27 15.98 -18.11
N THR A 43 -4.97 14.87 -18.78
CA THR A 43 -4.80 13.57 -18.14
C THR A 43 -3.52 13.63 -17.29
N PHE A 44 -3.61 14.18 -16.09
CA PHE A 44 -2.51 14.15 -15.14
C PHE A 44 -2.18 12.69 -14.84
N SER A 45 -0.98 12.24 -15.19
CA SER A 45 -0.47 10.95 -14.71
C SER A 45 -0.12 11.13 -13.24
N TYR A 46 -0.88 10.46 -12.37
CA TYR A 46 -0.59 10.40 -10.95
C TYR A 46 -0.15 9.00 -10.61
N SER A 47 0.94 8.91 -9.86
CA SER A 47 1.39 7.65 -9.32
C SER A 47 0.94 7.57 -7.85
N THR A 48 0.54 6.37 -7.43
CA THR A 48 0.05 6.13 -6.07
C THR A 48 0.98 5.17 -5.36
N LEU A 49 1.38 5.51 -4.13
CA LEU A 49 2.20 4.65 -3.28
C LEU A 49 1.72 4.68 -1.83
N PHE A 50 2.09 3.67 -1.06
CA PHE A 50 1.78 3.62 0.38
C PHE A 50 3.04 3.82 1.19
N CYS A 51 2.99 4.66 2.22
CA CYS A 51 4.11 4.80 3.14
C CYS A 51 3.66 5.17 4.55
N ARG A 52 4.56 4.97 5.51
CA ARG A 52 4.38 5.40 6.88
C ARG A 52 5.07 6.74 7.09
N ILE A 53 4.30 7.75 7.47
CA ILE A 53 4.81 9.09 7.78
C ILE A 53 4.91 9.27 9.29
N ARG A 54 6.02 9.83 9.74
CA ARG A 54 6.30 10.14 11.14
C ARG A 54 5.27 11.13 11.68
N LEU A 55 4.63 10.76 12.80
CA LEU A 55 3.78 11.67 13.56
C LEU A 55 4.64 12.70 14.29
N TYR A 56 4.44 13.97 13.96
CA TYR A 56 5.04 15.06 14.72
C TYR A 56 4.29 15.22 16.05
N LYS A 57 4.96 14.84 17.15
CA LYS A 57 4.53 15.26 18.48
C LYS A 57 5.22 16.58 18.74
N GLY A 58 4.45 17.67 18.82
CA GLY A 58 4.99 18.99 19.18
C GLY A 58 5.84 18.91 20.45
N LEU A 59 6.77 19.85 20.61
CA LEU A 59 7.42 20.09 21.90
C LEU A 59 6.35 20.54 22.90
N SER A 60 5.71 19.59 23.58
CA SER A 60 4.99 19.88 24.81
C SER A 60 6.03 20.27 25.86
N LEU A 61 6.12 21.58 26.12
CA LEU A 61 6.82 22.27 27.21
C LEU A 61 7.57 21.36 28.20
N GLY A 62 8.90 21.36 28.13
CA GLY A 62 9.75 20.77 29.17
C GLY A 62 11.12 20.33 28.69
N PHE A 63 12.16 20.66 29.44
CA PHE A 63 13.58 20.32 29.20
C PHE A 63 13.93 18.84 29.51
N ASN A 64 12.96 17.93 29.46
CA ASN A 64 13.15 16.54 29.86
C ASN A 64 12.75 15.58 28.73
N VAL A 65 13.50 15.62 27.62
CA VAL A 65 13.31 14.71 26.48
C VAL A 65 14.16 13.45 26.70
N LYS A 66 13.71 12.56 27.60
CA LYS A 66 14.16 11.16 27.58
C LYS A 66 13.49 10.45 26.40
N ASN A 67 14.30 9.80 25.55
CA ASN A 67 13.95 8.85 24.49
C ASN A 67 12.44 8.68 24.20
N ARG A 68 11.87 9.56 23.39
CA ARG A 68 10.48 9.41 22.92
C ARG A 68 10.45 8.46 21.72
N VAL A 69 9.75 7.33 21.86
CA VAL A 69 9.48 6.39 20.77
C VAL A 69 8.80 7.14 19.63
N VAL A 70 9.41 7.10 18.43
CA VAL A 70 8.88 7.74 17.23
C VAL A 70 7.72 6.91 16.70
N SER A 71 6.53 7.52 16.60
CA SER A 71 5.33 6.87 16.05
C SER A 71 5.17 7.24 14.57
N TYR A 72 4.66 6.30 13.78
CA TYR A 72 4.37 6.49 12.36
C TYR A 72 2.92 6.15 12.08
N TYR A 73 2.35 6.77 11.04
CA TYR A 73 0.98 6.53 10.60
C TYR A 73 0.96 6.22 9.09
N PRO A 74 0.16 5.25 8.62
CA PRO A 74 0.10 4.89 7.21
C PRO A 74 -0.69 5.90 6.37
N PHE A 75 -0.18 6.23 5.18
CA PHE A 75 -0.82 7.10 4.20
C PHE A 75 -0.72 6.50 2.80
N SER A 76 -1.77 6.73 2.01
CA SER A 76 -1.71 6.65 0.55
C SER A 76 -1.25 8.00 0.02
N LEU A 77 -0.12 8.02 -0.70
CA LEU A 77 0.40 9.20 -1.35
C LEU A 77 0.08 9.16 -2.83
N ARG A 78 -0.47 10.27 -3.33
CA ARG A 78 -0.59 10.55 -4.75
C ARG A 78 0.48 11.55 -5.14
N LEU A 79 1.38 11.13 -6.02
CA LEU A 79 2.49 11.94 -6.53
C LEU A 79 2.13 12.53 -7.88
N SER A 80 2.51 13.79 -8.11
CA SER A 80 2.43 14.43 -9.43
C SER A 80 3.57 15.42 -9.62
N PHE A 81 4.23 15.36 -10.78
CA PHE A 81 5.26 16.32 -11.16
C PHE A 81 4.62 17.46 -11.94
N ARG A 82 4.95 18.69 -11.56
CA ARG A 82 4.46 19.91 -12.22
C ARG A 82 5.65 20.77 -12.60
N ASN A 83 5.69 21.19 -13.86
CA ASN A 83 6.63 22.22 -14.29
C ASN A 83 6.00 23.58 -14.03
N VAL A 84 6.68 24.41 -13.25
CA VAL A 84 6.28 25.79 -13.02
C VAL A 84 7.30 26.66 -13.75
N ILE A 85 6.80 27.52 -14.63
CA ILE A 85 7.60 28.54 -15.30
C ILE A 85 7.64 29.73 -14.36
N LEU A 86 8.80 29.97 -13.75
CA LEU A 86 9.06 31.19 -12.99
C LEU A 86 9.54 32.30 -13.94
N ASP A 87 9.46 33.55 -13.49
CA ASP A 87 9.68 34.79 -14.26
C ASP A 87 10.99 34.87 -15.09
N GLU A 88 11.94 33.95 -14.89
CA GLU A 88 13.21 33.87 -15.65
C GLU A 88 13.24 32.82 -16.77
N GLY A 89 12.09 32.25 -17.17
CA GLY A 89 11.98 31.40 -18.37
C GLY A 89 12.62 30.02 -18.28
N LYS A 90 13.17 29.63 -17.12
CA LYS A 90 13.59 28.25 -16.85
C LYS A 90 12.45 27.46 -16.22
N PRO A 91 12.02 26.32 -16.80
CA PRO A 91 11.04 25.46 -16.17
C PRO A 91 11.65 24.80 -14.93
N GLU A 92 11.09 25.07 -13.75
CA GLU A 92 11.43 24.35 -12.52
C GLU A 92 10.42 23.22 -12.29
N MET A 93 10.92 22.04 -11.96
CA MET A 93 10.08 20.87 -11.68
C MET A 93 9.77 20.78 -10.18
N TYR A 94 8.49 20.75 -9.86
CA TYR A 94 7.97 20.59 -8.50
C TYR A 94 7.29 19.24 -8.36
N LEU A 95 7.56 18.53 -7.26
CA LEU A 95 6.81 17.35 -6.85
C LEU A 95 5.68 17.77 -5.91
N VAL A 96 4.45 17.54 -6.33
CA VAL A 96 3.25 17.71 -5.50
C VAL A 96 2.85 16.36 -4.93
N ILE A 97 2.81 16.29 -3.59
CA ILE A 97 2.43 15.09 -2.83
C ILE A 97 1.11 15.35 -2.12
N GLN A 98 0.08 14.57 -2.46
CA GLN A 98 -1.17 14.55 -1.71
C GLN A 98 -1.19 13.28 -0.83
N ALA A 99 -1.26 13.46 0.48
CA ALA A 99 -1.30 12.35 1.44
C ALA A 99 -2.72 12.15 1.99
N VAL A 100 -3.26 10.94 1.83
CA VAL A 100 -4.56 10.53 2.40
C VAL A 100 -4.30 9.48 3.49
N PRO A 101 -4.77 9.70 4.73
CA PRO A 101 -4.54 8.73 5.81
C PRO A 101 -5.23 7.41 5.50
N LEU A 102 -4.53 6.29 5.71
CA LEU A 102 -5.12 4.97 5.61
C LEU A 102 -5.81 4.65 6.94
N LEU A 103 -7.13 4.42 6.88
CA LEU A 103 -7.94 4.09 8.04
C LEU A 103 -8.34 2.63 8.01
N SER A 104 -8.55 2.05 9.19
CA SER A 104 -9.11 0.70 9.28
C SER A 104 -10.54 0.68 8.78
N ALA A 105 -10.92 -0.39 8.08
CA ALA A 105 -12.30 -0.63 7.67
C ALA A 105 -13.23 -0.92 8.86
N TYR A 106 -12.68 -1.30 10.01
CA TYR A 106 -13.44 -1.64 11.22
C TYR A 106 -13.56 -0.44 12.15
N LYS A 107 -14.76 -0.22 12.67
CA LYS A 107 -15.10 0.83 13.65
C LYS A 107 -15.22 0.25 15.05
N THR A 108 -15.61 -1.01 15.18
CA THR A 108 -15.78 -1.69 16.47
C THR A 108 -15.06 -3.05 16.51
N PRO A 109 -14.71 -3.57 17.70
CA PRO A 109 -14.12 -4.90 17.83
C PRO A 109 -15.06 -5.99 17.32
N SER A 110 -14.53 -6.95 16.56
CA SER A 110 -15.28 -8.10 16.03
C SER A 110 -16.48 -7.71 15.14
N GLU A 111 -16.42 -6.54 14.49
CA GLU A 111 -17.43 -6.09 13.54
C GLU A 111 -17.51 -7.02 12.33
N VAL A 112 -18.74 -7.37 11.96
CA VAL A 112 -19.03 -8.06 10.69
C VAL A 112 -19.36 -6.98 9.67
N ILE A 113 -18.53 -6.88 8.63
CA ILE A 113 -18.68 -5.86 7.58
C ILE A 113 -18.97 -6.53 6.23
N ASP A 114 -19.77 -5.87 5.41
CA ASP A 114 -19.89 -6.20 3.98
C ASP A 114 -18.70 -5.57 3.26
N ALA A 115 -17.62 -6.35 3.13
CA ALA A 115 -16.35 -5.87 2.61
C ALA A 115 -16.30 -5.92 1.08
N ALA A 116 -15.66 -4.91 0.48
CA ALA A 116 -15.28 -4.99 -0.92
C ALA A 116 -14.26 -6.12 -1.10
N PRO A 117 -14.42 -6.99 -2.12
CA PRO A 117 -13.46 -8.05 -2.38
C PRO A 117 -12.12 -7.44 -2.80
N PHE A 118 -11.04 -8.08 -2.40
CA PHE A 118 -9.68 -7.73 -2.81
C PHE A 118 -8.96 -8.99 -3.31
N ILE A 119 -7.95 -8.80 -4.15
CA ILE A 119 -7.23 -9.89 -4.80
C ILE A 119 -5.86 -10.05 -4.15
N MET A 120 -5.47 -11.31 -3.89
CA MET A 120 -4.11 -11.70 -3.54
C MET A 120 -3.62 -12.77 -4.51
N ARG A 121 -2.36 -12.66 -4.94
CA ARG A 121 -1.70 -13.66 -5.79
C ARG A 121 -0.38 -14.06 -5.15
N HIS A 122 -0.12 -15.36 -5.15
CA HIS A 122 1.13 -15.94 -4.68
C HIS A 122 1.65 -16.97 -5.69
N LEU A 123 2.96 -17.15 -5.69
CA LEU A 123 3.63 -18.20 -6.45
C LEU A 123 3.36 -19.57 -5.83
N ALA A 124 3.66 -20.64 -6.57
CA ALA A 124 3.48 -22.01 -6.11
C ALA A 124 4.26 -22.35 -4.81
N ASN A 125 5.32 -21.59 -4.49
CA ASN A 125 6.07 -21.74 -3.24
C ASN A 125 5.43 -20.97 -2.05
N GLY A 126 4.30 -20.31 -2.26
CA GLY A 126 3.58 -19.52 -1.26
C GLY A 126 4.00 -18.06 -1.17
N ASN A 127 5.02 -17.60 -1.89
CA ASN A 127 5.44 -16.20 -1.83
C ASN A 127 4.44 -15.28 -2.54
N LEU A 128 3.96 -14.26 -1.82
CA LEU A 128 3.05 -13.27 -2.37
C LEU A 128 3.74 -12.44 -3.48
N GLU A 129 3.14 -12.43 -4.65
CA GLU A 129 3.56 -11.65 -5.82
C GLU A 129 2.75 -10.37 -5.94
N TYR A 130 1.46 -10.44 -5.60
CA TYR A 130 0.56 -9.32 -5.73
C TYR A 130 -0.46 -9.30 -4.59
N ILE A 131 -0.77 -8.10 -4.12
CA ILE A 131 -1.89 -7.86 -3.23
C ILE A 131 -2.51 -6.53 -3.60
N ASP A 132 -3.84 -6.51 -3.70
CA ASP A 132 -4.56 -5.27 -3.96
C ASP A 132 -4.39 -4.29 -2.79
N SER A 133 -4.19 -3.03 -3.14
CA SER A 133 -4.03 -1.90 -2.24
C SER A 133 -5.20 -1.69 -1.28
N THR A 134 -6.42 -2.06 -1.69
CA THR A 134 -7.63 -1.97 -0.87
C THR A 134 -7.56 -2.87 0.37
N SER A 135 -6.81 -3.97 0.30
CA SER A 135 -6.59 -4.90 1.42
C SER A 135 -5.98 -4.24 2.65
N ALA A 136 -5.24 -3.14 2.47
CA ALA A 136 -4.52 -2.47 3.55
C ALA A 136 -5.47 -1.92 4.63
N ALA A 137 -6.69 -1.52 4.26
CA ALA A 137 -7.71 -1.08 5.21
C ALA A 137 -8.26 -2.24 6.07
N TYR A 138 -8.26 -3.46 5.54
CA TYR A 138 -8.77 -4.66 6.20
C TYR A 138 -7.69 -5.40 7.01
N LEU A 139 -6.54 -5.68 6.38
CA LEU A 139 -5.47 -6.45 7.00
C LEU A 139 -4.48 -5.59 7.80
N GLY A 140 -4.42 -4.28 7.52
CA GLY A 140 -3.48 -3.35 8.15
C GLY A 140 -2.05 -3.43 7.63
N TYR A 141 -1.73 -4.35 6.71
CA TYR A 141 -0.43 -4.37 6.05
C TYR A 141 -0.43 -3.42 4.85
N LEU A 142 0.69 -2.71 4.67
CA LEU A 142 0.93 -2.06 3.39
C LEU A 142 1.32 -3.12 2.35
N PRO A 143 1.00 -2.95 1.05
CA PRO A 143 1.33 -3.93 0.02
C PRO A 143 2.80 -4.36 0.06
N GLN A 144 3.73 -3.41 0.17
CA GLN A 144 5.17 -3.69 0.25
C GLN A 144 5.61 -4.47 1.50
N ASP A 145 4.82 -4.45 2.57
CA ASP A 145 5.13 -5.22 3.78
C ASP A 145 4.81 -6.72 3.58
N LEU A 146 3.98 -7.08 2.60
CA LEU A 146 3.58 -8.46 2.33
C LEU A 146 4.21 -9.05 1.06
N LEU A 147 4.65 -8.23 0.12
CA LEU A 147 5.35 -8.72 -1.07
C LEU A 147 6.53 -9.61 -0.67
N GLN A 148 6.67 -10.74 -1.38
CA GLN A 148 7.67 -11.80 -1.15
C GLN A 148 7.58 -12.52 0.20
N LYS A 149 6.63 -12.20 1.07
CA LYS A 149 6.35 -13.01 2.26
C LYS A 149 5.54 -14.24 1.88
N ASN A 150 5.78 -15.31 2.62
CA ASN A 150 5.03 -16.54 2.45
C ASN A 150 3.62 -16.40 3.05
N VAL A 151 2.60 -16.64 2.23
CA VAL A 151 1.18 -16.57 2.62
C VAL A 151 0.83 -17.57 3.73
N PHE A 152 1.53 -18.71 3.82
CA PHE A 152 1.29 -19.72 4.85
C PHE A 152 1.56 -19.20 6.26
N ASN A 153 2.43 -18.19 6.41
CA ASN A 153 2.69 -17.55 7.70
C ASN A 153 1.54 -16.68 8.19
N LEU A 154 0.59 -16.34 7.30
CA LEU A 154 -0.59 -15.55 7.66
C LEU A 154 -1.75 -16.43 8.12
N TYR A 155 -1.74 -17.72 7.80
CA TYR A 155 -2.82 -18.62 8.17
C TYR A 155 -2.75 -19.02 9.64
N HIS A 156 -3.91 -19.18 10.26
CA HIS A 156 -3.98 -19.71 11.61
C HIS A 156 -3.54 -21.19 11.65
N PRO A 157 -2.73 -21.62 12.64
CA PRO A 157 -2.23 -22.99 12.74
C PRO A 157 -3.33 -24.08 12.67
N ASP A 158 -4.43 -23.89 13.41
CA ASP A 158 -5.56 -24.84 13.39
C ASP A 158 -6.27 -24.96 12.03
N ASP A 159 -6.15 -23.95 11.17
CA ASP A 159 -6.82 -23.92 9.86
C ASP A 159 -5.95 -24.53 8.75
N LEU A 160 -4.67 -24.85 9.04
CA LEU A 160 -3.71 -25.36 8.06
C LEU A 160 -4.14 -26.70 7.45
N LEU A 161 -4.75 -27.59 8.22
CA LEU A 161 -5.24 -28.88 7.69
C LEU A 161 -6.35 -28.67 6.67
N TYR A 162 -7.28 -27.75 6.94
CA TYR A 162 -8.34 -27.40 6.01
C TYR A 162 -7.76 -26.76 4.74
N LEU A 163 -6.88 -25.78 4.90
CA LEU A 163 -6.27 -25.07 3.78
C LEU A 163 -5.43 -26.00 2.91
N LYS A 164 -4.69 -26.95 3.49
CA LYS A 164 -3.95 -27.97 2.73
C LYS A 164 -4.89 -28.75 1.80
N ASN A 165 -6.02 -29.22 2.31
CA ASN A 165 -7.00 -29.94 1.50
C ASN A 165 -7.59 -29.04 0.41
N THR A 166 -7.81 -27.76 0.69
CA THR A 166 -8.24 -26.78 -0.33
C THR A 166 -7.18 -26.59 -1.41
N TYR A 167 -5.90 -26.45 -1.06
CA TYR A 167 -4.80 -26.37 -2.04
C TYR A 167 -4.69 -27.63 -2.89
N ASP A 168 -4.84 -28.82 -2.31
CA ASP A 168 -4.87 -30.09 -3.05
C ASP A 168 -6.02 -30.13 -4.08
N LEU A 169 -7.17 -29.53 -3.76
CA LEU A 169 -8.30 -29.40 -4.68
C LEU A 169 -8.01 -28.40 -5.80
N ILE A 170 -7.40 -27.25 -5.49
CA ILE A 170 -7.00 -26.23 -6.47
C ILE A 170 -6.07 -26.84 -7.51
N VAL A 171 -5.05 -27.59 -7.09
CA VAL A 171 -4.10 -28.24 -8.00
C VAL A 171 -4.79 -29.28 -8.90
N LYS A 172 -5.81 -29.98 -8.39
CA LYS A 172 -6.53 -31.02 -9.16
C LYS A 172 -7.59 -30.46 -10.10
N GLN A 173 -8.27 -29.39 -9.72
CA GLN A 173 -9.47 -28.89 -10.41
C GLN A 173 -9.24 -27.54 -11.12
N GLY A 174 -8.14 -26.83 -10.84
CA GLY A 174 -7.81 -25.52 -11.39
C GLY A 174 -8.64 -24.35 -10.82
N ASN A 175 -9.82 -24.63 -10.26
CA ASN A 175 -10.64 -23.66 -9.54
C ASN A 175 -11.38 -24.36 -8.40
N VAL A 176 -11.54 -23.68 -7.28
CA VAL A 176 -12.38 -24.15 -6.17
C VAL A 176 -13.42 -23.08 -5.86
N ALA A 177 -14.68 -23.51 -5.79
CA ALA A 177 -15.79 -22.67 -5.35
C ALA A 177 -15.50 -22.02 -3.98
N ARG A 178 -16.28 -20.99 -3.63
CA ARG A 178 -16.12 -20.21 -2.40
C ARG A 178 -15.77 -21.08 -1.18
N SER A 179 -14.63 -20.77 -0.56
CA SER A 179 -14.12 -21.52 0.59
C SER A 179 -15.02 -21.34 1.81
N LYS A 180 -14.87 -22.24 2.79
CA LYS A 180 -15.33 -21.97 4.15
C LYS A 180 -14.52 -20.81 4.72
N SER A 181 -15.09 -20.12 5.70
CA SER A 181 -14.40 -19.07 6.43
C SER A 181 -13.17 -19.62 7.15
N TYR A 182 -12.00 -19.01 6.93
CA TYR A 182 -10.74 -19.33 7.61
C TYR A 182 -10.06 -18.07 8.13
N ARG A 183 -9.09 -18.24 9.04
CA ARG A 183 -8.45 -17.12 9.74
C ARG A 183 -7.14 -16.70 9.08
N VAL A 184 -6.99 -15.39 8.90
CA VAL A 184 -5.77 -14.72 8.42
C VAL A 184 -5.29 -13.70 9.45
N LEU A 185 -3.99 -13.70 9.71
CA LEU A 185 -3.29 -12.83 10.65
C LEU A 185 -3.21 -11.41 10.10
N ALA A 186 -3.86 -10.46 10.77
CA ALA A 186 -3.73 -9.03 10.50
C ALA A 186 -2.46 -8.44 11.14
N GLN A 187 -2.05 -7.26 10.67
CA GLN A 187 -0.80 -6.59 11.10
C GLN A 187 -0.76 -6.29 12.61
N ASN A 188 -1.91 -6.18 13.26
CA ASN A 188 -2.01 -5.94 14.70
C ASN A 188 -1.88 -7.22 15.55
N GLY A 189 -1.65 -8.38 14.94
CA GLY A 189 -1.50 -9.67 15.62
C GLY A 189 -2.81 -10.41 15.89
N TYR A 190 -3.96 -9.83 15.53
CA TYR A 190 -5.25 -10.50 15.62
C TYR A 190 -5.60 -11.21 14.32
N TYR A 191 -6.58 -12.10 14.38
CA TYR A 191 -7.06 -12.84 13.22
C TYR A 191 -8.36 -12.26 12.69
N ILE A 192 -8.44 -12.11 11.38
CA ILE A 192 -9.68 -11.83 10.66
C ILE A 192 -10.15 -13.08 9.94
N LYS A 193 -11.47 -13.20 9.77
CA LYS A 193 -12.09 -14.29 9.03
C LYS A 193 -12.28 -13.89 7.58
N LEU A 194 -11.78 -14.69 6.65
CA LEU A 194 -11.93 -14.48 5.22
C LEU A 194 -12.65 -15.65 4.56
N GLU A 195 -13.40 -15.34 3.52
CA GLU A 195 -13.92 -16.29 2.55
C GLU A 195 -13.29 -15.95 1.20
N THR A 196 -12.77 -16.95 0.49
CA THR A 196 -12.05 -16.71 -0.77
C THR A 196 -12.51 -17.64 -1.86
N GLU A 197 -12.49 -17.13 -3.07
CA GLU A 197 -12.62 -17.89 -4.31
C GLU A 197 -11.22 -18.09 -4.88
N TRP A 198 -10.92 -19.31 -5.33
CA TRP A 198 -9.56 -19.69 -5.70
C TRP A 198 -9.48 -20.06 -7.17
N SER A 199 -8.60 -19.39 -7.91
CA SER A 199 -8.27 -19.72 -9.29
C SER A 199 -6.77 -19.98 -9.41
N SER A 200 -6.39 -21.08 -10.09
CA SER A 200 -5.01 -21.36 -10.50
C SER A 200 -4.65 -20.70 -11.82
#